data_AF-A0A0J9B7F3-F1
#
_entry.id   AF-A0A0J9B7F3-F1
#
_cell.length_a   1.000
_cell.length_b   1.000
_cell.length_c   1.000
_cell.angle_alpha   90.00
_cell.angle_beta   90.00
_cell.angle_gamma   90.00
#
_symmetry.space_group_name_H-M   'P 1'
#
loop_
_entity.id
_entity.type
_entity.pdbx_description
1 polymer ?
#
loop_
_entity_poly.entity_id
_entity_poly.type
_entity_poly.pdbx_seq_one_letter_code
_entity_poly.pdbx_strand_id
1 'polypeptide(L)'
;MLDREPRIYRLKGTVGNCGTNNSDDVKAIQKMIIGAGYAFSTGRTLSVNGVCSSQTREAIIWYQRLLRLSPTGLIHPTDSFFIQALENAYSQRRGPKHLSGSLRVSEGQMTFDAEGLDYITAVVPFRQQHYSSFSRILHWPSTFSSGVTLGRGYDMGNRTSGEIFSTLRQAGIEEYKAVICSKASYLKGRQAEEFVKVHGYLIGEITHSQQIKLFEMVYREKINYAKGVYSRNSRRVVNPRAWYQVDEKIR
;
A
#
# COMPACT_ATOMS: atom_id res chain seq x y z
N MET A 1 -23.95 18.39 0.23
CA MET A 1 -24.03 17.04 0.86
C MET A 1 -23.21 17.10 2.12
N LEU A 2 -23.77 16.69 3.26
CA LEU A 2 -23.06 16.66 4.53
C LEU A 2 -21.91 15.66 4.43
N ASP A 3 -20.67 16.15 4.35
CA ASP A 3 -19.48 15.37 4.60
C ASP A 3 -19.60 14.82 6.01
N ARG A 4 -20.02 13.55 6.13
CA ARG A 4 -19.92 12.83 7.39
C ARG A 4 -18.44 12.69 7.66
N GLU A 5 -17.94 13.43 8.64
CA GLU A 5 -16.63 13.17 9.23
C GLU A 5 -16.47 11.66 9.41
N PRO A 6 -15.31 11.07 9.05
CA PRO A 6 -15.07 9.67 9.35
C PRO A 6 -15.15 9.53 10.86
N ARG A 7 -16.22 8.91 11.36
CA ARG A 7 -16.35 8.54 12.76
C ARG A 7 -15.24 7.53 13.04
N ILE A 8 -14.12 8.02 13.56
CA ILE A 8 -13.03 7.19 14.07
C ILE A 8 -13.68 6.29 15.12
N TYR A 9 -13.80 5.00 14.81
CA TYR A 9 -14.35 4.06 15.76
C TYR A 9 -13.42 4.00 16.98
N ARG A 10 -13.97 4.33 18.15
CA ARG A 10 -13.25 4.28 19.44
C ARG A 10 -13.84 3.15 20.28
N LEU A 11 -12.96 2.27 20.76
CA LEU A 11 -13.34 1.23 21.71
C LEU A 11 -13.80 1.87 23.03
N LYS A 12 -14.89 1.33 23.60
CA LYS A 12 -15.37 1.74 24.93
C LYS A 12 -14.56 1.07 26.05
N GLY A 13 -13.97 -0.09 25.78
CA GLY A 13 -13.11 -0.82 26.71
C GLY A 13 -12.06 -1.67 25.99
N THR A 14 -11.30 -2.47 26.75
CA THR A 14 -10.30 -3.36 26.16
C THR A 14 -10.95 -4.59 25.51
N VAL A 15 -10.42 -5.04 24.37
CA VAL A 15 -10.90 -6.22 23.63
C VAL A 15 -9.78 -7.23 23.49
N GLY A 16 -10.04 -8.48 23.85
CA GLY A 16 -9.08 -9.57 23.72
C GLY A 16 -8.81 -10.30 25.03
N ASN A 17 -7.58 -10.78 25.18
CA ASN A 17 -7.14 -11.59 26.31
C ASN A 17 -7.31 -10.86 27.64
N CYS A 18 -8.11 -11.40 28.56
CA CYS A 18 -8.45 -10.78 29.85
C CYS A 18 -9.02 -9.35 29.76
N GLY A 19 -9.52 -8.94 28.58
CA GLY A 19 -10.13 -7.62 28.39
C GLY A 19 -11.56 -7.52 28.91
N THR A 20 -12.09 -6.29 28.96
CA THR A 20 -13.49 -6.03 29.30
C THR A 20 -14.45 -6.73 28.32
N ASN A 21 -14.05 -6.85 27.05
CA ASN A 21 -14.76 -7.62 26.03
C ASN A 21 -16.24 -7.24 25.90
N ASN A 22 -16.53 -5.93 25.90
CA ASN A 22 -17.88 -5.45 25.62
C ASN A 22 -18.36 -5.98 24.25
N SER A 23 -19.57 -6.53 24.19
CA SER A 23 -20.08 -7.22 22.99
C SER A 23 -20.06 -6.34 21.73
N ASP A 24 -20.36 -5.04 21.85
CA ASP A 24 -20.33 -4.12 20.72
C ASP A 24 -18.91 -3.93 20.18
N ASP A 25 -17.94 -3.81 21.09
CA ASP A 25 -16.54 -3.61 20.74
C ASP A 25 -15.93 -4.86 20.11
N VAL A 26 -16.26 -6.03 20.66
CA VAL A 26 -15.87 -7.31 20.07
C VAL A 26 -16.47 -7.46 18.66
N LYS A 27 -17.74 -7.11 18.45
CA LYS A 27 -18.36 -7.15 17.10
C LYS A 27 -17.64 -6.21 16.13
N ALA A 28 -17.26 -5.02 16.57
CA ALA A 28 -16.56 -4.06 15.73
C ALA A 28 -15.18 -4.59 15.32
N ILE A 29 -14.39 -5.11 16.26
CA ILE A 29 -13.09 -5.74 15.99
C ILE A 29 -13.25 -6.95 15.06
N GLN A 30 -14.21 -7.85 15.32
CA GLN A 30 -14.48 -9.00 14.46
C GLN A 30 -14.80 -8.57 13.01
N LYS A 31 -15.66 -7.56 12.82
CA LYS A 31 -15.97 -7.00 11.50
C LYS A 31 -14.74 -6.43 10.82
N MET A 32 -13.92 -5.68 11.55
CA MET A 32 -12.71 -5.08 11.01
C MET A 32 -11.66 -6.13 10.62
N ILE A 33 -11.46 -7.17 11.43
CA ILE A 33 -10.56 -8.31 11.15
C ILE A 33 -10.99 -9.07 9.88
N ILE A 34 -12.28 -9.41 9.77
CA ILE A 34 -12.82 -10.07 8.57
C ILE A 34 -12.67 -9.15 7.36
N GLY A 35 -12.98 -7.88 7.55
CA GLY A 35 -12.84 -6.80 6.58
C GLY A 35 -11.42 -6.59 6.08
N ALA A 36 -10.44 -6.76 6.96
CA ALA A 36 -9.01 -6.64 6.72
C ALA A 36 -8.38 -7.93 6.14
N GLY A 37 -9.19 -8.92 5.75
CA GLY A 37 -8.75 -10.05 4.93
C GLY A 37 -8.22 -11.23 5.70
N TYR A 38 -8.57 -11.36 6.99
CA TYR A 38 -8.10 -12.46 7.84
C TYR A 38 -8.30 -13.85 7.22
N ALA A 39 -9.52 -14.11 6.72
CA ALA A 39 -9.84 -15.40 6.12
C ALA A 39 -9.07 -15.68 4.82
N PHE A 40 -8.83 -14.64 4.01
CA PHE A 40 -8.05 -14.77 2.79
C PHE A 40 -6.57 -15.06 3.11
N SER A 41 -6.03 -14.39 4.12
CA SER A 41 -4.60 -14.49 4.48
C SER A 41 -4.25 -15.76 5.25
N THR A 42 -5.21 -16.34 5.98
CA THR A 42 -4.94 -17.46 6.91
C THR A 42 -5.72 -18.73 6.60
N GLY A 43 -6.76 -18.67 5.76
CA GLY A 43 -7.72 -19.75 5.57
C GLY A 43 -8.67 -19.97 6.75
N ARG A 44 -8.56 -19.17 7.83
CA ARG A 44 -9.36 -19.31 9.06
C ARG A 44 -10.60 -18.42 9.01
N THR A 45 -11.72 -18.91 9.53
CA THR A 45 -12.95 -18.13 9.63
C THR A 45 -13.09 -17.46 10.99
N LEU A 46 -13.81 -16.33 11.01
CA LEU A 46 -14.17 -15.63 12.23
C LEU A 46 -15.63 -15.19 12.13
N SER A 47 -16.42 -15.46 13.17
CA SER A 47 -17.83 -15.07 13.23
C SER A 47 -18.00 -13.73 13.94
N VAL A 48 -18.94 -12.90 13.47
CA VAL A 48 -19.30 -11.63 14.12
C VAL A 48 -20.43 -11.87 15.12
N ASN A 49 -20.10 -12.29 16.34
CA ASN A 49 -21.07 -12.62 17.39
C ASN A 49 -20.91 -11.77 18.66
N GLY A 50 -19.83 -10.98 18.78
CA GLY A 50 -19.55 -10.20 19.98
C GLY A 50 -19.05 -11.00 21.16
N VAL A 51 -18.63 -12.25 20.93
CA VAL A 51 -18.02 -13.12 21.93
C VAL A 51 -16.52 -13.20 21.64
N CYS A 52 -15.68 -12.82 22.60
CA CYS A 52 -14.23 -12.86 22.45
C CYS A 52 -13.70 -14.29 22.64
N SER A 53 -13.96 -15.13 21.65
CA SER A 53 -13.56 -16.54 21.62
C SER A 53 -12.05 -16.72 21.42
N SER A 54 -11.56 -17.96 21.50
CA SER A 54 -10.17 -18.29 21.13
C SER A 54 -9.85 -17.85 19.70
N GLN A 55 -10.77 -18.06 18.75
CA GLN A 55 -10.58 -17.60 17.37
C GLN A 55 -10.45 -16.08 17.26
N THR A 56 -11.22 -15.33 18.06
CA THR A 56 -11.12 -13.86 18.10
C THR A 56 -9.74 -13.44 18.63
N ARG A 57 -9.29 -14.04 19.74
CA ARG A 57 -7.96 -13.74 20.32
C ARG A 57 -6.82 -14.11 19.39
N GLU A 58 -6.89 -15.26 18.73
CA GLU A 58 -5.89 -15.67 17.74
C GLU A 58 -5.82 -14.71 16.55
N ALA A 59 -6.97 -14.22 16.08
CA ALA A 59 -7.00 -13.24 15.01
C ALA A 59 -6.39 -11.90 15.43
N ILE A 60 -6.65 -11.45 16.66
CA ILE A 60 -6.01 -10.25 17.24
C ILE A 60 -4.48 -10.44 17.28
N ILE A 61 -4.01 -11.55 17.84
CA ILE A 61 -2.57 -11.88 17.92
C ILE A 61 -1.95 -11.92 16.52
N TRP A 62 -2.66 -12.49 15.54
CA TRP A 62 -2.17 -12.57 14.17
C TRP A 62 -1.95 -11.18 13.57
N TYR A 63 -2.91 -10.26 13.70
CA TYR A 63 -2.72 -8.88 13.23
C TYR A 63 -1.69 -8.10 14.04
N GLN A 64 -1.59 -8.33 15.35
CA GLN A 64 -0.51 -7.73 16.14
C GLN A 64 0.85 -8.17 15.60
N ARG A 65 1.05 -9.47 15.32
CA ARG A 65 2.27 -9.99 14.69
C ARG A 65 2.52 -9.38 13.31
N LEU A 66 1.49 -9.33 12.47
CA LEU A 66 1.56 -8.74 11.13
C LEU A 66 2.00 -7.27 11.19
N LEU A 67 1.46 -6.52 12.15
CA LEU A 67 1.80 -5.13 12.41
C LEU A 67 3.13 -4.97 13.17
N ARG A 68 3.77 -6.06 13.62
CA ARG A 68 4.93 -6.10 14.54
C ARG A 68 4.69 -5.38 15.88
N LEU A 69 3.47 -5.45 16.37
CA LEU A 69 3.12 -5.08 17.73
C LEU A 69 3.35 -6.27 18.67
N SER A 70 3.44 -5.99 19.96
CA SER A 70 3.46 -7.04 20.99
C SER A 70 2.22 -7.94 20.85
N PRO A 71 2.38 -9.26 20.67
CA PRO A 71 1.28 -10.18 20.41
C PRO A 71 0.54 -10.57 21.71
N THR A 72 0.09 -9.58 22.47
CA THR A 72 -0.57 -9.74 23.77
C THR A 72 -1.95 -10.39 23.66
N GLY A 73 -2.55 -10.32 22.46
CA GLY A 73 -3.93 -10.68 22.22
C GLY A 73 -4.92 -9.72 22.87
N LEU A 74 -4.47 -8.57 23.37
CA LEU A 74 -5.27 -7.52 24.01
C LEU A 74 -5.12 -6.22 23.23
N ILE A 75 -6.24 -5.57 22.94
CA ILE A 75 -6.33 -4.27 22.29
C ILE A 75 -6.85 -3.27 23.31
N HIS A 76 -6.08 -2.21 23.53
CA HIS A 76 -6.48 -1.06 24.34
C HIS A 76 -7.17 0.00 23.47
N PRO A 77 -8.08 0.81 24.02
CA PRO A 77 -8.65 1.96 23.32
C PRO A 77 -7.60 2.94 22.76
N THR A 78 -6.40 2.97 23.36
CA THR A 78 -5.26 3.79 22.95
C THR A 78 -4.41 3.16 21.85
N ASP A 79 -4.67 1.92 21.43
CA ASP A 79 -3.94 1.23 20.37
C ASP A 79 -4.37 1.74 18.98
N SER A 80 -4.23 3.05 18.78
CA SER A 80 -4.69 3.79 17.61
C SER A 80 -4.10 3.21 16.32
N PHE A 81 -2.85 2.78 16.34
CA PHE A 81 -2.20 2.15 15.17
C PHE A 81 -2.89 0.86 14.74
N PHE A 82 -3.21 -0.03 15.69
CA PHE A 82 -3.90 -1.29 15.41
C PHE A 82 -5.30 -1.03 14.87
N ILE A 83 -6.06 -0.15 15.53
CA ILE A 83 -7.44 0.18 15.16
C ILE A 83 -7.47 0.83 13.78
N GLN A 84 -6.62 1.83 13.52
CA GLN A 84 -6.57 2.54 12.23
C GLN A 84 -6.15 1.61 11.09
N ALA A 85 -5.19 0.71 11.31
CA ALA A 85 -4.77 -0.22 10.27
C ALA A 85 -5.93 -1.13 9.82
N LEU A 86 -6.69 -1.67 10.77
CA LEU A 86 -7.84 -2.52 10.46
C LEU A 86 -9.03 -1.73 9.91
N GLU A 87 -9.33 -0.56 10.46
CA GLU A 87 -10.44 0.29 10.03
C GLU A 87 -10.25 0.77 8.58
N ASN A 88 -9.02 1.15 8.22
CA ASN A 88 -8.71 1.59 6.86
C ASN A 88 -8.82 0.42 5.87
N ALA A 89 -8.25 -0.74 6.17
CA ALA A 89 -8.37 -1.93 5.33
C ALA A 89 -9.85 -2.36 5.17
N TYR A 90 -10.62 -2.31 6.25
CA TYR A 90 -12.07 -2.57 6.21
C TYR A 90 -12.82 -1.56 5.35
N SER A 91 -12.49 -0.28 5.46
CA SER A 91 -13.17 0.80 4.74
C SER A 91 -12.95 0.74 3.23
N GLN A 92 -11.77 0.32 2.78
CA GLN A 92 -11.47 0.18 1.35
C GLN A 92 -12.33 -0.92 0.69
N ARG A 93 -12.71 -1.95 1.43
CA ARG A 93 -13.64 -2.99 0.94
C ARG A 93 -15.06 -2.50 0.68
N ARG A 94 -15.48 -1.38 1.29
CA ARG A 94 -16.84 -0.84 1.09
C ARG A 94 -16.99 -0.07 -0.23
N GLY A 95 -15.93 0.02 -1.04
CA GLY A 95 -15.97 0.59 -2.38
C GLY A 95 -14.70 1.39 -2.68
N PRO A 96 -14.26 1.44 -3.96
CA PRO A 96 -13.09 2.19 -4.35
C PRO A 96 -13.34 3.69 -4.11
N LYS A 97 -12.63 4.26 -3.13
CA LYS A 97 -12.79 5.67 -2.71
C LYS A 97 -12.32 6.68 -3.77
N HIS A 98 -11.55 6.24 -4.78
CA HIS A 98 -10.84 7.14 -5.70
C HIS A 98 -10.91 6.65 -7.16
N LEU A 99 -12.12 6.42 -7.67
CA LEU A 99 -12.36 6.05 -9.07
C LEU A 99 -12.13 7.21 -10.05
N SER A 100 -12.08 8.46 -9.56
CA SER A 100 -11.98 9.65 -10.40
C SER A 100 -10.77 10.51 -9.99
N GLY A 101 -9.92 10.81 -10.97
CA GLY A 101 -8.77 11.69 -10.81
C GLY A 101 -8.00 11.79 -12.12
N SER A 102 -7.44 12.96 -12.41
CA SER A 102 -6.57 13.16 -13.58
C SER A 102 -5.32 12.29 -13.46
N LEU A 103 -5.06 11.40 -14.41
CA LEU A 103 -3.80 10.65 -14.52
C LEU A 103 -2.76 11.43 -15.31
N ARG A 104 -2.52 12.68 -14.90
CA ARG A 104 -1.50 13.53 -15.50
C ARG A 104 -0.36 13.77 -14.51
N VAL A 105 0.86 13.65 -15.00
CA VAL A 105 2.10 13.96 -14.28
C VAL A 105 2.73 15.24 -14.83
N SER A 106 3.55 15.91 -14.03
CA SER A 106 4.27 17.12 -14.45
C SER A 106 5.36 16.84 -15.50
N GLU A 107 5.99 15.67 -15.47
CA GLU A 107 7.01 15.23 -16.41
C GLU A 107 6.93 13.70 -16.57
N GLY A 108 7.29 13.16 -17.75
CA GLY A 108 7.38 11.72 -17.96
C GLY A 108 6.05 11.00 -18.22
N GLN A 109 5.05 11.69 -18.79
CA GLN A 109 3.71 11.11 -19.04
C GLN A 109 3.76 9.80 -19.82
N MET A 110 4.61 9.70 -20.85
CA MET A 110 4.77 8.46 -21.63
C MET A 110 5.24 7.29 -20.74
N THR A 111 6.21 7.53 -19.86
CA THR A 111 6.69 6.52 -18.91
C THR A 111 5.63 6.19 -17.88
N PHE A 112 4.92 7.21 -17.37
CA PHE A 112 3.81 7.01 -16.43
C PHE A 112 2.76 6.07 -17.02
N ASP A 113 2.31 6.32 -18.25
CA ASP A 113 1.29 5.53 -18.93
C ASP A 113 1.76 4.09 -19.21
N ALA A 114 3.05 3.90 -19.52
CA ALA A 114 3.64 2.59 -19.81
C ALA A 114 3.91 1.70 -18.57
N GLU A 115 4.22 2.31 -17.41
CA GLU A 115 4.65 1.59 -16.18
C GLU A 115 3.51 0.89 -15.43
N GLY A 116 2.24 1.03 -15.84
CA GLY A 116 1.16 0.33 -15.16
C GLY A 116 -0.23 0.50 -15.76
N LEU A 117 -1.18 -0.27 -15.24
CA LEU A 117 -2.60 -0.15 -15.59
C LEU A 117 -3.37 0.49 -14.43
N ASP A 118 -4.40 1.27 -14.76
CA ASP A 118 -5.40 1.81 -13.83
C ASP A 118 -6.80 1.64 -14.44
N TYR A 119 -7.83 1.63 -13.60
CA TYR A 119 -9.23 1.41 -14.03
C TYR A 119 -9.86 2.68 -14.61
N ILE A 120 -9.27 3.33 -15.61
CA ILE A 120 -9.89 4.55 -16.19
C ILE A 120 -11.01 4.21 -17.20
N THR A 121 -11.05 2.99 -17.74
CA THR A 121 -12.08 2.60 -18.72
C THR A 121 -13.01 1.53 -18.15
N ALA A 122 -13.94 1.91 -17.28
CA ALA A 122 -15.00 1.04 -16.80
C ALA A 122 -16.37 1.56 -17.24
N VAL A 123 -16.75 1.24 -18.48
CA VAL A 123 -18.17 1.12 -18.82
C VAL A 123 -18.66 -0.19 -18.18
N VAL A 124 -19.69 -0.11 -17.33
CA VAL A 124 -20.38 -1.24 -16.70
C VAL A 124 -20.93 -2.18 -17.81
N PRO A 125 -20.91 -3.53 -17.69
CA PRO A 125 -20.81 -4.35 -16.49
C PRO A 125 -19.48 -5.07 -16.29
N PHE A 126 -18.98 -4.95 -15.06
CA PHE A 126 -17.67 -5.37 -14.60
C PHE A 126 -17.64 -6.89 -14.32
N ARG A 127 -16.88 -7.64 -15.12
CA ARG A 127 -16.23 -8.88 -14.64
C ARG A 127 -14.81 -8.49 -14.26
N GLN A 128 -14.46 -8.63 -12.98
CA GLN A 128 -13.09 -8.47 -12.49
C GLN A 128 -12.19 -9.49 -13.20
N GLN A 129 -11.55 -9.07 -14.30
CA GLN A 129 -10.43 -9.82 -14.85
C GLN A 129 -9.20 -9.51 -13.98
N HIS A 130 -8.45 -10.55 -13.62
CA HIS A 130 -7.25 -10.44 -12.78
C HIS A 130 -6.16 -9.69 -13.56
N TYR A 131 -6.01 -8.39 -13.34
CA TYR A 131 -4.93 -7.61 -13.96
C TYR A 131 -3.65 -7.82 -13.16
N SER A 132 -2.68 -8.55 -13.71
CA SER A 132 -1.36 -8.77 -13.10
C SER A 132 -0.54 -7.49 -12.88
N SER A 133 -1.04 -6.33 -13.35
CA SER A 133 -0.30 -5.07 -13.44
C SER A 133 -1.11 -3.87 -12.93
N PHE A 134 -2.08 -4.09 -12.03
CA PHE A 134 -2.79 -2.99 -11.38
C PHE A 134 -1.87 -2.28 -10.40
N SER A 135 -1.57 -1.01 -10.70
CA SER A 135 -0.45 -0.28 -10.09
C SER A 135 -0.76 0.25 -8.68
N ARG A 136 -2.02 0.52 -8.33
CA ARG A 136 -2.39 1.15 -7.05
C ARG A 136 -2.38 0.23 -5.85
N ILE A 137 -2.01 -1.03 -6.00
CA ILE A 137 -1.82 -1.99 -4.90
C ILE A 137 -0.37 -2.46 -4.82
N LEU A 138 0.00 -3.02 -3.67
CA LEU A 138 1.26 -3.76 -3.58
C LEU A 138 1.28 -4.91 -4.59
N HIS A 139 2.35 -4.99 -5.36
CA HIS A 139 2.60 -6.07 -6.29
C HIS A 139 4.09 -6.38 -6.34
N TRP A 140 4.43 -7.52 -6.95
CA TRP A 140 5.80 -7.91 -7.21
C TRP A 140 5.88 -8.35 -8.67
N PRO A 141 6.57 -7.59 -9.55
CA PRO A 141 6.86 -8.04 -10.90
C PRO A 141 7.67 -9.33 -10.79
N SER A 142 7.27 -10.39 -11.50
CA SER A 142 7.82 -11.75 -11.31
C SER A 142 9.25 -11.94 -11.87
N THR A 143 10.14 -10.99 -11.59
CA THR A 143 11.56 -11.06 -11.90
C THR A 143 12.35 -11.12 -10.59
N PHE A 144 13.45 -11.88 -10.58
CA PHE A 144 14.22 -12.12 -9.35
C PHE A 144 14.86 -10.85 -8.78
N SER A 145 15.13 -9.85 -9.64
CA SER A 145 15.72 -8.57 -9.24
C SER A 145 14.69 -7.57 -8.70
N SER A 146 13.40 -7.78 -8.95
CA SER A 146 12.32 -6.90 -8.48
C SER A 146 12.04 -7.10 -6.99
N GLY A 147 11.84 -5.98 -6.31
CA GLY A 147 11.32 -5.94 -4.96
C GLY A 147 9.81 -5.74 -4.91
N VAL A 148 9.30 -5.46 -3.71
CA VAL A 148 7.90 -5.06 -3.52
C VAL A 148 7.68 -3.71 -4.18
N THR A 149 6.67 -3.60 -5.03
CA THR A 149 6.38 -2.39 -5.80
C THR A 149 5.02 -1.82 -5.44
N LEU A 150 4.92 -0.48 -5.41
CA LEU A 150 3.67 0.25 -5.23
C LEU A 150 3.55 1.38 -6.24
N GLY A 151 2.36 1.63 -6.77
CA GLY A 151 2.18 2.62 -7.82
C GLY A 151 2.89 2.22 -9.11
N ARG A 152 3.31 3.24 -9.88
CA ARG A 152 3.99 3.06 -11.18
C ARG A 152 5.49 3.20 -10.96
N GLY A 153 6.17 2.07 -10.77
CA GLY A 153 7.64 2.01 -10.76
C GLY A 153 8.35 2.31 -9.44
N TYR A 154 7.65 2.43 -8.31
CA TYR A 154 8.30 2.54 -6.99
C TYR A 154 8.62 1.17 -6.40
N ASP A 155 9.80 0.65 -6.73
CA ASP A 155 10.34 -0.63 -6.27
C ASP A 155 11.09 -0.49 -4.93
N MET A 156 10.78 -1.28 -3.91
CA MET A 156 11.38 -1.17 -2.58
C MET A 156 12.65 -2.01 -2.41
N GLY A 157 13.03 -2.81 -3.41
CA GLY A 157 14.09 -3.82 -3.33
C GLY A 157 15.51 -3.27 -3.26
N ASN A 158 15.74 -1.99 -3.56
CA ASN A 158 17.04 -1.33 -3.38
C ASN A 158 16.98 -0.12 -2.43
N ARG A 159 15.89 0.01 -1.66
CA ARG A 159 15.65 1.16 -0.79
C ARG A 159 15.74 0.75 0.67
N THR A 160 16.33 1.62 1.49
CA THR A 160 16.33 1.50 2.96
C THR A 160 14.91 1.67 3.51
N SER A 161 14.67 1.15 4.71
CA SER A 161 13.42 1.38 5.45
C SER A 161 13.10 2.87 5.63
N GLY A 162 14.12 3.70 5.92
CA GLY A 162 13.97 5.15 6.08
C GLY A 162 13.55 5.85 4.78
N GLU A 163 14.16 5.50 3.65
CA GLU A 163 13.77 6.03 2.33
C GLU A 163 12.34 5.64 1.98
N ILE A 164 11.96 4.38 2.23
CA ILE A 164 10.60 3.90 1.96
C ILE A 164 9.58 4.66 2.77
N PHE A 165 9.79 4.74 4.09
CA PHE A 165 8.89 5.47 4.96
C PHE A 165 8.76 6.94 4.54
N SER A 166 9.88 7.64 4.38
CA SER A 166 9.92 9.05 4.01
C SER A 166 9.21 9.32 2.68
N THR A 167 9.51 8.54 1.64
CA THR A 167 8.91 8.72 0.31
C THR A 167 7.39 8.50 0.35
N LEU A 168 6.93 7.43 1.00
CA LEU A 168 5.49 7.16 1.08
C LEU A 168 4.75 8.26 1.86
N ARG A 169 5.34 8.77 2.95
CA ARG A 169 4.76 9.90 3.69
C ARG A 169 4.71 11.18 2.85
N GLN A 170 5.76 11.48 2.08
CA GLN A 170 5.78 12.61 1.14
C GLN A 170 4.75 12.48 0.02
N ALA A 171 4.47 11.25 -0.45
CA ALA A 171 3.39 10.96 -1.38
C ALA A 171 1.98 11.15 -0.76
N GLY A 172 1.89 11.39 0.56
CA GLY A 172 0.63 11.49 1.28
C GLY A 172 0.00 10.13 1.58
N ILE A 173 0.77 9.04 1.53
CA ILE A 173 0.33 7.71 1.93
C ILE A 173 0.29 7.64 3.46
N GLU A 174 -0.77 7.02 3.98
CA GLU A 174 -1.06 6.94 5.40
C GLU A 174 0.11 6.31 6.17
N GLU A 175 0.36 6.82 7.38
CA GLU A 175 1.53 6.45 8.17
C GLU A 175 1.63 4.95 8.42
N TYR A 176 0.51 4.30 8.78
CA TYR A 176 0.50 2.86 9.01
C TYR A 176 0.93 2.07 7.76
N LYS A 177 0.52 2.50 6.56
CA LYS A 177 0.96 1.88 5.30
C LYS A 177 2.46 2.11 5.10
N ALA A 178 2.94 3.33 5.33
CA ALA A 178 4.36 3.66 5.20
C ALA A 178 5.24 2.83 6.16
N VAL A 179 4.82 2.66 7.43
CA VAL A 179 5.51 1.82 8.43
C VAL A 179 5.51 0.35 8.04
N ILE A 180 4.43 -0.15 7.47
CA ILE A 180 4.37 -1.55 7.02
C ILE A 180 5.26 -1.71 5.78
N CYS A 181 5.10 -0.87 4.75
CA CYS A 181 5.86 -0.94 3.51
C CYS A 181 7.36 -0.75 3.72
N SER A 182 7.81 0.04 4.70
CA SER A 182 9.23 0.19 5.00
C SER A 182 9.92 -1.12 5.40
N LYS A 183 9.14 -2.09 5.88
CA LYS A 183 9.62 -3.46 6.18
C LYS A 183 9.90 -4.28 4.91
N ALA A 184 9.47 -3.81 3.73
CA ALA A 184 9.81 -4.42 2.46
C ALA A 184 11.20 -3.99 1.94
N SER A 185 11.92 -3.18 2.71
CA SER A 185 13.29 -2.77 2.42
C SER A 185 14.16 -3.96 2.04
N TYR A 186 14.78 -3.87 0.86
CA TYR A 186 15.68 -4.87 0.30
C TYR A 186 15.09 -6.26 0.03
N LEU A 187 13.78 -6.46 0.22
CA LEU A 187 13.14 -7.72 -0.16
C LEU A 187 13.08 -7.84 -1.68
N LYS A 188 13.46 -9.02 -2.19
CA LYS A 188 13.45 -9.36 -3.62
C LYS A 188 12.95 -10.79 -3.84
N GLY A 189 12.56 -11.10 -5.07
CA GLY A 189 12.15 -12.46 -5.46
C GLY A 189 11.05 -13.02 -4.55
N ARG A 190 11.23 -14.26 -4.08
CA ARG A 190 10.24 -14.96 -3.24
C ARG A 190 9.88 -14.21 -1.95
N GLN A 191 10.83 -13.48 -1.35
CA GLN A 191 10.54 -12.69 -0.13
C GLN A 191 9.62 -11.51 -0.43
N ALA A 192 9.80 -10.85 -1.59
CA ALA A 192 8.90 -9.79 -2.03
C ALA A 192 7.50 -10.34 -2.37
N GLU A 193 7.44 -11.48 -3.06
CA GLU A 193 6.19 -12.19 -3.34
C GLU A 193 5.42 -12.53 -2.04
N GLU A 194 6.10 -13.11 -1.06
CA GLU A 194 5.50 -13.46 0.24
C GLU A 194 5.03 -12.20 0.98
N PHE A 195 5.82 -11.13 0.96
CA PHE A 195 5.45 -9.86 1.57
C PHE A 195 4.14 -9.31 0.99
N VAL A 196 4.01 -9.32 -0.35
CA VAL A 196 2.79 -8.89 -1.05
C VAL A 196 1.59 -9.77 -0.68
N LYS A 197 1.76 -11.10 -0.66
CA LYS A 197 0.67 -12.02 -0.27
C LYS A 197 0.16 -11.76 1.14
N VAL A 198 1.08 -11.46 2.07
CA VAL A 198 0.77 -11.30 3.50
C VAL A 198 0.24 -9.90 3.82
N HIS A 199 0.79 -8.85 3.22
CA HIS A 199 0.48 -7.46 3.59
C HIS A 199 -0.39 -6.73 2.56
N GLY A 200 -0.46 -7.20 1.31
CA GLY A 200 -1.12 -6.50 0.21
C GLY A 200 -2.58 -6.18 0.50
N TYR A 201 -3.28 -7.09 1.15
CA TYR A 201 -4.66 -6.88 1.56
C TYR A 201 -4.80 -5.74 2.60
N LEU A 202 -3.91 -5.72 3.60
CA LEU A 202 -3.95 -4.73 4.68
C LEU A 202 -3.57 -3.32 4.19
N ILE A 203 -2.66 -3.24 3.22
CA ILE A 203 -2.27 -1.98 2.57
C ILE A 203 -3.37 -1.49 1.63
N GLY A 204 -3.95 -2.40 0.85
CA GLY A 204 -4.98 -2.11 -0.13
C GLY A 204 -4.54 -1.07 -1.17
N GLU A 205 -5.50 -0.29 -1.66
CA GLU A 205 -5.28 0.67 -2.74
C GLU A 205 -4.72 2.02 -2.23
N ILE A 206 -3.82 2.63 -3.02
CA ILE A 206 -3.50 4.06 -2.96
C ILE A 206 -4.39 4.86 -3.91
N THR A 207 -4.49 6.17 -3.69
CA THR A 207 -5.27 7.09 -4.54
C THR A 207 -4.51 7.46 -5.82
N HIS A 208 -5.20 7.97 -6.85
CA HIS A 208 -4.54 8.52 -8.05
C HIS A 208 -3.52 9.62 -7.69
N SER A 209 -3.87 10.52 -6.75
CA SER A 209 -2.97 11.60 -6.31
C SER A 209 -1.72 11.05 -5.61
N GLN A 210 -1.87 10.04 -4.76
CA GLN A 210 -0.74 9.37 -4.10
C GLN A 210 0.18 8.68 -5.13
N GLN A 211 -0.40 7.99 -6.12
CA GLN A 211 0.36 7.34 -7.20
C GLN A 211 1.13 8.35 -8.06
N ILE A 212 0.51 9.47 -8.41
CA ILE A 212 1.15 10.54 -9.19
C ILE A 212 2.34 11.12 -8.43
N LYS A 213 2.14 11.51 -7.17
CA LYS A 213 3.24 12.03 -6.33
C LYS A 213 4.37 11.02 -6.18
N LEU A 214 4.02 9.75 -5.95
CA LEU A 214 5.00 8.68 -5.84
C LEU A 214 5.81 8.50 -7.13
N PHE A 215 5.14 8.52 -8.28
CA PHE A 215 5.81 8.47 -9.59
C PHE A 215 6.71 9.68 -9.81
N GLU A 216 6.25 10.90 -9.56
CA GLU A 216 7.03 12.12 -9.80
C GLU A 216 8.34 12.13 -8.99
N MET A 217 8.31 11.63 -7.76
CA MET A 217 9.52 11.47 -6.94
C MET A 217 10.49 10.46 -7.57
N VAL A 218 10.00 9.29 -7.98
CA VAL A 218 10.83 8.25 -8.63
C VAL A 218 11.35 8.69 -9.98
N TYR A 219 10.53 9.37 -10.76
CA TYR A 219 10.87 9.80 -12.10
C TYR A 219 11.98 10.86 -12.06
N ARG A 220 11.97 11.74 -11.05
CA ARG A 220 13.09 12.66 -10.79
C ARG A 220 14.40 11.93 -10.50
N GLU A 221 14.37 10.86 -9.69
CA GLU A 221 15.55 10.01 -9.45
C GLU A 221 16.05 9.38 -10.76
N LYS A 222 15.14 8.83 -11.58
CA LYS A 222 15.44 8.24 -12.89
C LYS A 222 16.09 9.26 -13.84
N ILE A 223 15.53 10.48 -13.94
CA ILE A 223 16.11 11.57 -14.76
C ILE A 223 17.52 11.92 -14.29
N ASN A 224 17.73 12.06 -12.98
CA ASN A 224 19.06 12.42 -12.46
C ASN A 224 20.10 11.33 -12.77
N TYR A 225 19.70 10.06 -12.65
CA TYR A 225 20.55 8.95 -13.07
C TYR A 225 20.83 8.98 -14.58
N ALA A 226 19.80 9.16 -15.42
CA ALA A 226 19.93 9.24 -16.87
C ALA A 226 20.84 10.39 -17.32
N LYS A 227 20.70 11.58 -16.70
CA LYS A 227 21.63 12.72 -16.89
C LYS A 227 23.08 12.35 -16.61
N GLY A 228 23.33 11.62 -15.52
CA GLY A 228 24.67 11.16 -15.15
C GLY A 228 25.23 10.11 -16.11
N VAL A 229 24.40 9.20 -16.62
CA VAL A 229 24.77 8.25 -17.66
C VAL A 229 25.09 8.98 -18.98
N TYR A 230 24.22 9.89 -19.40
CA TYR A 230 24.40 10.70 -20.60
C TYR A 230 25.71 11.50 -20.56
N SER A 231 25.95 12.19 -19.45
CA SER A 231 27.13 13.04 -19.27
C SER A 231 28.45 12.25 -19.30
N ARG A 232 28.43 10.96 -18.91
CA ARG A 232 29.61 10.09 -19.00
C ARG A 232 29.86 9.60 -20.43
N ASN A 233 28.80 9.23 -21.14
CA ASN A 233 28.91 8.62 -22.47
C ASN A 233 29.08 9.67 -23.59
N SER A 234 28.44 10.82 -23.48
CA SER A 234 28.52 11.93 -24.46
C SER A 234 29.93 12.49 -24.65
N ARG A 235 30.81 12.35 -23.65
CA ARG A 235 32.25 12.75 -23.74
C ARG A 235 33.00 12.05 -24.86
N ARG A 236 32.51 10.90 -25.33
CA ARG A 236 33.12 10.10 -26.40
C ARG A 236 32.50 10.37 -27.78
N VAL A 237 31.52 11.26 -27.84
CA VAL A 237 30.80 11.62 -29.07
C VAL A 237 31.30 12.98 -29.55
N VAL A 238 31.54 13.13 -30.85
CA VAL A 238 31.89 14.43 -31.43
C VAL A 238 30.63 15.31 -31.48
N ASN A 239 30.71 16.51 -30.93
CA ASN A 239 29.59 17.48 -30.87
C ASN A 239 28.27 16.92 -30.31
N PRO A 240 28.25 16.39 -29.07
CA PRO A 240 27.02 15.90 -28.47
C PRO A 240 26.05 17.06 -28.22
N ARG A 241 24.75 16.81 -28.40
CA ARG A 241 23.71 17.77 -28.00
C ARG A 241 23.78 18.02 -26.50
N ALA A 242 23.39 19.20 -26.02
CA ALA A 242 23.22 19.38 -24.58
C ALA A 242 22.06 18.50 -24.07
N TRP A 243 22.10 18.04 -22.82
CA TRP A 243 21.02 17.20 -22.24
C TRP A 243 19.64 17.81 -22.46
N TYR A 244 19.48 19.12 -22.23
CA TYR A 244 18.19 19.82 -22.38
C TYR A 244 17.73 19.98 -23.84
N GLN A 245 18.59 19.68 -24.81
CA GLN A 245 18.29 19.69 -26.25
C GLN A 245 18.00 18.29 -26.81
N VAL A 246 18.11 17.24 -25.98
CA VAL A 246 17.63 15.90 -26.31
C VAL A 246 16.10 15.89 -26.23
N ASP A 247 15.45 15.22 -27.18
CA ASP A 247 13.99 15.08 -27.21
C ASP A 247 13.47 14.55 -25.87
N GLU A 248 12.39 15.13 -25.36
CA GLU A 248 11.76 14.72 -24.10
C GLU A 248 11.36 13.24 -24.09
N LYS A 249 10.98 12.68 -25.23
CA LYS A 249 10.66 11.23 -25.35
C LYS A 249 11.88 10.32 -25.17
N ILE A 250 13.09 10.87 -25.29
CA ILE A 250 14.37 10.15 -25.15
C ILE A 250 14.97 10.36 -23.75
N ARG A 251 14.56 11.42 -23.04
CA ARG A 251 15.11 11.82 -21.73
C ARG A 251 14.52 11.04 -20.55
#